data_AF-A0A950ZX06-F1
#
_entry.id   AF-A0A950ZX06-F1
#
_cell.length_a   1.000
_cell.length_b   1.000
_cell.length_c   1.000
_cell.angle_alpha   90.00
_cell.angle_beta   90.00
_cell.angle_gamma   90.00
#
_symmetry.space_group_name_H-M   'P 1'
#
loop_
_entity.id
_entity.type
_entity.pdbx_description
1 polymer ?
#
loop_
_entity_poly.entity_id
_entity_poly.type
_entity_poly.pdbx_seq_one_letter_code
_entity_poly.pdbx_strand_id
1 'polypeptide(L)'
;RVVLSLDAVAPAAQAPGRPSDVDAGLLERSSAVAGLSPVDAAESPSAGAGSVRANRAAGRLAVVDGVDSPLATLNPGDVVVAEGTLQPALGRAPPTLAFPNRIAVEASQPRDGSQNTLTNARERARQAITRGLPAAQGALAADVLLGGSSGLDPELRLQLQRSGLAHLVAIDGFKQALLAAGLRALAVPVLGGRRAALVVLPGVLGYTLLSGARASAVRAAVMLALSELARLSGRMPDPLTALVLAVALMGLADPRVLFDVGMQLSASATLGIILLWPSFRRALRSLPRWIAEPGGLTLAVSLATLPVNLTVFEQVSLVSPLAHVVAMPLVPLVMCTAALLALIGSIAPGSALENIVAHAAWVASWLLTQVVSLFGGLPGAAISTGNLAPATAIGLACAILAFAVWQQPDLAAMRERSRPYHAPFLTGATALLSLCVILLTRPDGQLHVQLLSHTTSGEAVFIRGPTGQTALVVVGRVNGVAVLSELQATLPVWEHGIDTLVVLDPAADSGVGSVVERYPARQVVNTETDVALGGGARLGVDPAVHSATLTSGASVLTIPGGLSGEP
;
A
#
# COMPACT_ATOMS: atom_id res chain seq x y z
N ARG A 1 4.82 2.13 29.87
CA ARG A 1 5.94 1.37 29.27
C ARG A 1 5.40 0.43 28.21
N VAL A 2 5.92 0.48 27.00
CA VAL A 2 5.64 -0.50 25.94
C VAL A 2 6.98 -1.15 25.59
N VAL A 3 7.10 -2.46 25.79
CA VAL A 3 8.28 -3.22 25.37
C VAL A 3 8.05 -3.63 23.92
N LEU A 4 9.01 -3.41 23.02
CA LEU A 4 8.80 -3.62 21.59
C LEU A 4 9.95 -4.41 20.96
N SER A 5 9.65 -5.34 20.05
CA SER A 5 10.67 -6.08 19.28
C SER A 5 10.78 -5.53 17.86
N LEU A 6 12.01 -5.29 17.37
CA LEU A 6 12.29 -4.68 16.07
C LEU A 6 12.26 -5.71 14.94
N ASP A 7 11.48 -5.46 13.88
CA ASP A 7 11.32 -6.39 12.76
C ASP A 7 12.18 -6.00 11.54
N ALA A 8 12.48 -4.71 11.34
CA ALA A 8 13.32 -4.21 10.24
C ALA A 8 13.81 -2.76 10.49
N VAL A 9 14.91 -2.38 9.82
CA VAL A 9 15.46 -1.00 9.83
C VAL A 9 15.46 -0.45 8.40
N ALA A 10 15.02 0.79 8.21
CA ALA A 10 15.09 1.48 6.92
C ALA A 10 16.22 2.53 6.94
N PRO A 11 16.99 2.70 5.84
CA PRO A 11 18.03 3.72 5.79
C PRO A 11 17.43 5.13 5.68
N ALA A 12 18.14 6.11 6.25
CA ALA A 12 17.79 7.53 6.17
C ALA A 12 17.72 7.99 4.70
N ALA A 13 16.62 8.64 4.32
CA ALA A 13 16.47 9.20 2.98
C ALA A 13 17.41 10.42 2.81
N GLN A 14 18.42 10.31 1.95
CA GLN A 14 19.19 11.47 1.48
C GLN A 14 18.46 12.12 0.31
N ALA A 15 18.00 13.36 0.48
CA ALA A 15 17.49 14.18 -0.62
C ALA A 15 18.65 14.58 -1.57
N PRO A 16 18.46 14.60 -2.91
CA PRO A 16 19.48 15.04 -3.85
C PRO A 16 19.41 16.56 -4.11
N GLY A 17 20.53 17.29 -3.97
CA GLY A 17 20.67 18.68 -4.43
C GLY A 17 21.81 19.48 -3.77
N ARG A 18 22.68 20.09 -4.59
CA ARG A 18 23.97 20.76 -4.24
C ARG A 18 23.85 22.09 -3.47
N PRO A 19 24.93 22.55 -2.80
CA PRO A 19 24.92 23.68 -1.88
C PRO A 19 25.14 25.02 -2.59
N SER A 20 24.38 26.03 -2.19
CA SER A 20 24.77 27.44 -2.32
C SER A 20 24.36 28.14 -1.04
N ASP A 21 25.30 28.84 -0.44
CA ASP A 21 25.30 29.28 0.94
C ASP A 21 24.22 30.30 1.30
N VAL A 22 23.92 30.28 2.61
CA VAL A 22 23.32 31.31 3.47
C VAL A 22 21.80 31.20 3.69
N ASP A 23 21.41 30.28 4.59
CA ASP A 23 20.88 30.66 5.91
C ASP A 23 20.85 29.44 6.85
N ALA A 24 21.56 29.57 7.96
CA ALA A 24 21.74 28.53 8.97
C ALA A 24 20.53 28.53 9.93
N GLY A 25 19.64 27.55 9.76
CA GLY A 25 18.50 27.31 10.66
C GLY A 25 17.92 25.91 10.47
N LEU A 26 18.51 24.92 11.16
CA LEU A 26 17.93 23.61 11.54
C LEU A 26 16.93 22.95 10.53
N LEU A 27 17.45 22.46 9.41
CA LEU A 27 16.76 21.49 8.56
C LEU A 27 16.83 20.10 9.24
N GLU A 28 15.73 19.69 9.90
CA GLU A 28 15.60 18.36 10.51
C GLU A 28 15.67 17.24 9.47
N ARG A 29 16.78 16.50 9.46
CA ARG A 29 16.93 15.21 8.80
C ARG A 29 16.18 14.16 9.63
N SER A 30 15.03 13.68 9.17
CA SER A 30 14.29 12.60 9.85
C SER A 30 14.62 11.23 9.25
N SER A 31 14.90 10.25 10.13
CA SER A 31 15.00 8.83 9.80
C SER A 31 13.82 8.08 10.41
N ALA A 32 13.10 7.30 9.60
CA ALA A 32 11.99 6.47 10.06
C ALA A 32 12.44 5.02 10.26
N VAL A 33 12.31 4.47 11.47
CA VAL A 33 12.57 3.05 11.75
C VAL A 33 11.26 2.28 11.65
N ALA A 34 11.22 1.23 10.81
CA ALA A 34 10.00 0.54 10.43
C ALA A 34 9.81 -0.82 11.12
N GLY A 35 8.90 -0.88 12.10
CA GLY A 35 8.25 -2.12 12.55
C GLY A 35 8.70 -2.59 13.94
N LEU A 36 7.83 -2.38 14.93
CA LEU A 36 7.99 -2.79 16.33
C LEU A 36 6.74 -3.56 16.81
N SER A 37 6.89 -4.71 17.50
CA SER A 37 5.79 -5.55 18.03
C SER A 37 5.72 -5.56 19.58
N PRO A 38 4.55 -5.38 20.25
CA PRO A 38 4.45 -5.17 21.70
C PRO A 38 4.61 -6.41 22.60
N VAL A 39 5.23 -6.20 23.77
CA VAL A 39 5.44 -7.11 24.91
C VAL A 39 5.09 -6.32 26.20
N ASP A 40 4.51 -6.97 27.23
CA ASP A 40 3.73 -6.39 28.34
C ASP A 40 4.31 -5.18 29.14
N ALA A 41 3.43 -4.46 29.86
CA ALA A 41 3.69 -3.16 30.50
C ALA A 41 3.89 -3.22 32.03
N ALA A 42 4.87 -2.45 32.55
CA ALA A 42 5.07 -2.14 33.98
C ALA A 42 5.60 -0.70 34.19
N GLU A 43 5.33 -0.08 35.35
CA GLU A 43 5.45 1.37 35.63
C GLU A 43 6.79 1.84 36.27
N SER A 44 7.38 2.96 35.79
CA SER A 44 8.05 4.07 36.56
C SER A 44 8.93 4.99 35.67
N PRO A 45 9.24 6.26 36.06
CA PRO A 45 9.40 7.39 35.11
C PRO A 45 10.85 7.87 34.79
N SER A 46 11.05 8.55 33.62
CA SER A 46 11.57 9.94 33.43
C SER A 46 12.52 10.27 32.22
N ALA A 47 12.06 11.16 31.31
CA ALA A 47 12.76 12.07 30.35
C ALA A 47 13.70 11.55 29.21
N GLY A 48 13.37 11.97 27.95
CA GLY A 48 14.13 11.76 26.68
C GLY A 48 13.24 11.56 25.43
N ALA A 49 13.26 12.50 24.47
CA ALA A 49 12.29 12.72 23.39
C ALA A 49 12.54 12.01 22.04
N GLY A 50 11.48 11.52 21.38
CA GLY A 50 11.44 11.11 19.96
C GLY A 50 10.15 10.34 19.56
N SER A 51 9.24 10.85 18.73
CA SER A 51 7.87 10.29 18.61
C SER A 51 7.73 8.82 18.16
N VAL A 52 6.78 8.08 18.74
CA VAL A 52 6.54 6.64 18.50
C VAL A 52 5.07 6.45 18.08
N ARG A 53 4.73 5.70 17.02
CA ARG A 53 3.36 5.56 16.49
C ARG A 53 2.83 4.15 16.65
N ALA A 54 1.66 3.93 17.27
CA ALA A 54 1.17 2.60 17.61
C ALA A 54 -0.04 2.09 16.82
N ASN A 55 0.12 1.04 16.01
CA ASN A 55 -1.03 0.36 15.41
C ASN A 55 -1.46 -0.85 16.23
N ARG A 56 -2.49 -0.69 17.07
CA ARG A 56 -3.11 -1.80 17.81
C ARG A 56 -3.84 -2.81 16.91
N ALA A 57 -4.34 -2.39 15.74
CA ALA A 57 -5.07 -3.27 14.82
C ALA A 57 -4.15 -4.17 14.00
N ALA A 58 -2.90 -3.74 13.77
CA ALA A 58 -1.90 -4.49 12.99
C ALA A 58 -0.69 -4.99 13.80
N GLY A 59 -0.67 -4.75 15.12
CA GLY A 59 0.45 -5.14 15.99
C GLY A 59 1.79 -4.47 15.68
N ARG A 60 1.80 -3.34 14.96
CA ARG A 60 3.03 -2.69 14.46
C ARG A 60 3.18 -1.25 14.92
N LEU A 61 4.38 -0.91 15.37
CA LEU A 61 4.81 0.43 15.79
C LEU A 61 5.82 1.03 14.80
N ALA A 62 5.69 2.33 14.50
CA ALA A 62 6.62 3.09 13.66
C ALA A 62 7.23 4.24 14.47
N VAL A 63 8.56 4.34 14.53
CA VAL A 63 9.25 5.37 15.32
C VAL A 63 9.83 6.41 14.37
N VAL A 64 9.52 7.69 14.64
CA VAL A 64 10.01 8.83 13.85
C VAL A 64 10.97 9.61 14.72
N ASP A 65 12.21 9.70 14.25
CA ASP A 65 13.33 10.10 15.07
C ASP A 65 13.88 11.49 14.74
N GLY A 66 14.43 12.16 15.76
CA GLY A 66 15.16 13.43 15.68
C GLY A 66 16.69 13.22 15.68
N VAL A 67 17.43 14.29 15.44
CA VAL A 67 18.83 14.28 14.94
C VAL A 67 19.90 13.64 15.86
N ASP A 68 19.61 13.26 17.10
CA ASP A 68 20.63 12.72 18.06
C ASP A 68 20.12 11.55 18.93
N SER A 69 19.49 10.55 18.32
CA SER A 69 18.84 9.46 19.08
C SER A 69 19.66 8.17 19.11
N PRO A 70 19.55 7.38 20.20
CA PRO A 70 20.13 6.03 20.30
C PRO A 70 19.52 5.02 19.32
N LEU A 71 18.54 5.41 18.49
CA LEU A 71 17.84 4.55 17.54
C LEU A 71 18.63 4.29 16.24
N ALA A 72 19.67 5.08 15.95
CA ALA A 72 20.49 4.92 14.74
C ALA A 72 21.34 3.64 14.72
N THR A 73 21.54 2.99 15.86
CA THR A 73 22.37 1.78 16.04
C THR A 73 21.57 0.48 16.14
N LEU A 74 20.25 0.55 15.93
CA LEU A 74 19.35 -0.59 16.09
C LEU A 74 19.49 -1.60 14.95
N ASN A 75 19.42 -2.89 15.28
CA ASN A 75 19.35 -3.99 14.33
C ASN A 75 17.96 -4.64 14.36
N PRO A 76 17.52 -5.26 13.24
CA PRO A 76 16.36 -6.15 13.26
C PRO A 76 16.55 -7.25 14.32
N GLY A 77 15.62 -7.36 15.26
CA GLY A 77 15.66 -8.27 16.41
C GLY A 77 15.82 -7.57 17.77
N ASP A 78 16.24 -6.30 17.80
CA ASP A 78 16.46 -5.58 19.05
C ASP A 78 15.16 -5.27 19.81
N VAL A 79 15.23 -5.29 21.14
CA VAL A 79 14.08 -4.93 21.98
C VAL A 79 14.20 -3.46 22.36
N VAL A 80 13.29 -2.64 21.84
CA VAL A 80 13.17 -1.22 22.15
C VAL A 80 12.08 -1.04 23.19
N VAL A 81 12.44 -0.53 24.36
CA VAL A 81 11.48 -0.14 25.39
C VAL A 81 11.20 1.35 25.24
N ALA A 82 9.96 1.70 24.92
CA ALA A 82 9.51 3.08 24.79
C ALA A 82 8.44 3.41 25.85
N GLU A 83 8.55 4.57 26.50
CA GLU A 83 7.57 5.06 27.46
C GLU A 83 7.01 6.42 27.03
N GLY A 84 5.70 6.59 26.96
CA GLY A 84 5.04 7.88 26.72
C GLY A 84 3.51 7.79 26.82
N THR A 85 2.82 8.88 26.51
CA THR A 85 1.34 8.95 26.55
C THR A 85 0.75 8.65 25.17
N LEU A 86 -0.18 7.70 25.11
CA LEU A 86 -0.95 7.40 23.91
C LEU A 86 -2.07 8.42 23.77
N GLN A 87 -2.09 9.16 22.66
CA GLN A 87 -3.24 9.97 22.28
C GLN A 87 -4.12 9.17 21.31
N PRO A 88 -5.44 9.12 21.53
CA PRO A 88 -6.36 8.57 20.54
C PRO A 88 -6.28 9.44 19.28
N ALA A 89 -5.93 8.83 18.15
CA ALA A 89 -6.06 9.51 16.87
C ALA A 89 -7.57 9.65 16.57
N LEU A 90 -8.03 10.86 16.30
CA LEU A 90 -9.37 11.09 15.77
C LEU A 90 -9.40 10.53 14.34
N GLY A 91 -9.97 9.33 14.17
CA GLY A 91 -10.12 8.67 12.86
C GLY A 91 -9.55 7.25 12.79
N ARG A 92 -9.33 6.76 11.57
CA ARG A 92 -8.79 5.41 11.29
C ARG A 92 -7.26 5.32 11.38
N ALA A 93 -6.58 6.41 11.70
CA ALA A 93 -5.15 6.37 11.93
C ALA A 93 -4.84 5.53 13.18
N PRO A 94 -3.76 4.74 13.18
CA PRO A 94 -3.34 4.00 14.36
C PRO A 94 -3.07 4.97 15.53
N PRO A 95 -3.43 4.61 16.79
CA PRO A 95 -3.22 5.48 17.95
C PRO A 95 -1.75 5.93 18.03
N THR A 96 -1.54 7.24 18.17
CA THR A 96 -0.19 7.81 18.11
C THR A 96 0.33 8.03 19.52
N LEU A 97 1.58 7.66 19.78
CA LEU A 97 2.25 7.93 21.05
C LEU A 97 2.90 9.32 20.92
N ALA A 98 2.29 10.31 21.55
CA ALA A 98 2.81 11.66 21.55
C ALA A 98 3.98 11.72 22.54
N PHE A 99 5.19 11.98 22.03
CA PHE A 99 6.44 12.18 22.78
C PHE A 99 6.78 11.07 23.80
N PRO A 100 7.66 10.10 23.48
CA PRO A 100 8.18 9.27 24.54
C PRO A 100 9.01 10.13 25.49
N ASN A 101 8.84 9.84 26.76
CA ASN A 101 9.66 10.32 27.84
C ASN A 101 10.87 9.43 28.07
N ARG A 102 10.97 8.21 27.53
CA ARG A 102 12.21 7.40 27.58
C ARG A 102 12.25 6.43 26.42
N ILE A 103 13.41 6.32 25.78
CA ILE A 103 13.76 5.26 24.83
C ILE A 103 14.96 4.52 25.41
N ALA A 104 14.77 3.29 25.86
CA ALA A 104 15.84 2.41 26.29
C ALA A 104 15.97 1.26 25.29
N VAL A 105 17.16 1.07 24.73
CA VAL A 105 17.47 -0.09 23.90
C VAL A 105 18.01 -1.17 24.83
N GLU A 106 17.19 -2.19 25.10
CA GLU A 106 17.70 -3.40 25.75
C GLU A 106 18.32 -4.25 24.64
N ALA A 107 19.65 -4.22 24.55
CA ALA A 107 20.40 -5.06 23.62
C ALA A 107 19.90 -6.50 23.75
N SER A 108 19.31 -7.00 22.68
CA SER A 108 18.61 -8.27 22.70
C SER A 108 19.62 -9.40 22.94
N GLN A 109 19.38 -10.24 23.97
CA GLN A 109 20.05 -11.53 24.02
C GLN A 109 19.70 -12.29 22.74
N PRO A 110 20.67 -12.95 22.07
CA PRO A 110 20.46 -13.53 20.76
C PRO A 110 19.31 -14.54 20.81
N ARG A 111 18.18 -14.22 20.17
CA ARG A 111 17.10 -15.16 19.90
C ARG A 111 17.60 -16.24 18.92
N ASP A 112 17.07 -17.46 19.08
CA ASP A 112 17.45 -18.73 18.41
C ASP A 112 18.23 -18.60 17.08
N GLY A 113 19.38 -19.27 17.01
CA GLY A 113 20.34 -19.18 15.90
C GLY A 113 19.79 -19.49 14.49
N SER A 114 18.60 -20.07 14.36
CA SER A 114 17.93 -20.32 13.07
C SER A 114 17.29 -19.06 12.44
N GLN A 115 16.84 -18.09 13.24
CA GLN A 115 16.29 -16.84 12.70
C GLN A 115 17.42 -15.91 12.22
N ASN A 116 18.55 -15.91 12.93
CA ASN A 116 19.74 -15.19 12.52
C ASN A 116 20.32 -15.71 11.20
N THR A 117 20.29 -17.03 10.95
CA THR A 117 20.79 -17.58 9.67
C THR A 117 19.91 -17.20 8.48
N LEU A 118 18.58 -17.19 8.64
CA LEU A 118 17.65 -16.77 7.58
C LEU A 118 17.78 -15.27 7.25
N THR A 119 17.84 -14.43 8.28
CA THR A 119 18.03 -12.98 8.10
C THR A 119 19.37 -12.68 7.45
N ASN A 120 20.44 -13.37 7.88
CA ASN A 120 21.77 -13.26 7.26
C ASN A 120 21.77 -13.77 5.81
N ALA A 121 21.06 -14.86 5.51
CA ALA A 121 20.95 -15.38 4.15
C ALA A 121 20.20 -14.40 3.23
N ARG A 122 19.12 -13.80 3.72
CA ARG A 122 18.36 -12.78 3.01
C ARG A 122 19.22 -11.54 2.74
N GLU A 123 19.97 -11.09 3.73
CA GLU A 123 20.84 -9.92 3.59
C GLU A 123 22.00 -10.18 2.63
N ARG A 124 22.63 -11.37 2.69
CA ARG A 124 23.64 -11.78 1.70
C ARG A 124 23.09 -11.81 0.29
N ALA A 125 21.91 -12.37 0.10
CA ALA A 125 21.23 -12.39 -1.20
C ALA A 125 20.94 -10.97 -1.70
N ARG A 126 20.45 -10.08 -0.82
CA ARG A 126 20.20 -8.67 -1.13
C ARG A 126 21.49 -7.97 -1.56
N GLN A 127 22.57 -8.13 -0.81
CA GLN A 127 23.88 -7.53 -1.10
C GLN A 127 24.49 -8.04 -2.40
N ALA A 128 24.36 -9.34 -2.70
CA ALA A 128 24.81 -9.91 -3.96
C ALA A 128 24.08 -9.27 -5.16
N ILE A 129 22.76 -9.06 -5.05
CA ILE A 129 21.97 -8.40 -6.09
C ILE A 129 22.36 -6.93 -6.24
N THR A 130 22.40 -6.17 -5.13
CA THR A 130 22.64 -4.72 -5.18
C THR A 130 24.07 -4.36 -5.55
N ARG A 131 25.06 -5.24 -5.32
CA ARG A 131 26.45 -5.03 -5.77
C ARG A 131 26.58 -5.13 -7.29
N GLY A 132 25.85 -6.04 -7.93
CA GLY A 132 25.92 -6.28 -9.37
C GLY A 132 25.09 -5.32 -10.22
N LEU A 133 24.27 -4.44 -9.60
CA LEU A 133 23.28 -3.63 -10.29
C LEU A 133 23.36 -2.15 -9.85
N PRO A 134 22.98 -1.19 -10.71
CA PRO A 134 22.81 0.20 -10.27
C PRO A 134 21.70 0.30 -9.20
N ALA A 135 21.80 1.28 -8.31
CA ALA A 135 21.02 1.36 -7.07
C ALA A 135 19.50 1.15 -7.27
N ALA A 136 18.88 1.82 -8.24
CA ALA A 136 17.44 1.73 -8.50
C ALA A 136 17.02 0.32 -8.96
N GLN A 137 17.74 -0.26 -9.94
CA GLN A 137 17.44 -1.58 -10.47
C GLN A 137 17.79 -2.69 -9.47
N GLY A 138 18.88 -2.53 -8.71
CA GLY A 138 19.28 -3.46 -7.66
C GLY A 138 18.26 -3.52 -6.53
N ALA A 139 17.76 -2.37 -6.07
CA ALA A 139 16.68 -2.29 -5.10
C ALA A 139 15.40 -2.95 -5.63
N LEU A 140 14.99 -2.63 -6.87
CA LEU A 140 13.80 -3.22 -7.49
C LEU A 140 13.93 -4.74 -7.65
N ALA A 141 15.04 -5.24 -8.15
CA ALA A 141 15.29 -6.67 -8.35
C ALA A 141 15.29 -7.44 -7.02
N ALA A 142 15.98 -6.89 -6.01
CA ALA A 142 16.02 -7.49 -4.68
C ALA A 142 14.64 -7.50 -4.03
N ASP A 143 13.88 -6.42 -4.16
CA ASP A 143 12.56 -6.28 -3.59
C ASP A 143 11.52 -7.15 -4.33
N VAL A 144 11.61 -7.31 -5.66
CA VAL A 144 10.79 -8.26 -6.43
C VAL A 144 11.07 -9.71 -6.01
N LEU A 145 12.33 -10.08 -5.75
CA LEU A 145 12.69 -11.45 -5.38
C LEU A 145 12.41 -11.77 -3.90
N LEU A 146 12.91 -10.95 -2.99
CA LEU A 146 12.91 -11.18 -1.55
C LEU A 146 11.72 -10.54 -0.84
N GLY A 147 11.00 -9.65 -1.52
CA GLY A 147 9.97 -8.82 -0.93
C GLY A 147 10.54 -7.71 -0.06
N GLY A 148 9.80 -6.61 0.04
CA GLY A 148 10.20 -5.42 0.82
C GLY A 148 10.14 -4.18 -0.04
N SER A 149 10.17 -3.00 0.55
CA SER A 149 10.11 -1.72 -0.19
C SER A 149 11.02 -0.64 0.40
N SER A 150 11.89 -1.02 1.34
CA SER A 150 12.71 -0.09 2.12
C SER A 150 13.90 0.47 1.35
N GLY A 151 14.36 -0.22 0.29
CA GLY A 151 15.48 0.24 -0.54
C GLY A 151 15.07 1.02 -1.80
N LEU A 152 13.78 1.13 -2.09
CA LEU A 152 13.31 1.83 -3.29
C LEU A 152 13.39 3.34 -3.12
N ASP A 153 13.81 4.00 -4.20
CA ASP A 153 13.71 5.44 -4.35
C ASP A 153 12.24 5.90 -4.19
N PRO A 154 11.94 6.98 -3.45
CA PRO A 154 10.57 7.44 -3.24
C PRO A 154 9.79 7.69 -4.53
N GLU A 155 10.45 8.23 -5.56
CA GLU A 155 9.84 8.49 -6.86
C GLU A 155 9.43 7.19 -7.56
N LEU A 156 10.31 6.18 -7.58
CA LEU A 156 9.99 4.87 -8.15
C LEU A 156 8.86 4.18 -7.37
N ARG A 157 8.83 4.32 -6.04
CA ARG A 157 7.75 3.80 -5.19
C ARG A 157 6.40 4.45 -5.54
N LEU A 158 6.39 5.77 -5.75
CA LEU A 158 5.20 6.50 -6.17
C LEU A 158 4.74 6.05 -7.56
N GLN A 159 5.65 5.90 -8.52
CA GLN A 159 5.33 5.42 -9.86
C GLN A 159 4.78 3.99 -9.85
N LEU A 160 5.29 3.10 -8.97
CA LEU A 160 4.73 1.78 -8.73
C LEU A 160 3.29 1.85 -8.19
N GLN A 161 3.00 2.79 -7.29
CA GLN A 161 1.64 3.00 -6.78
C GLN A 161 0.72 3.55 -7.88
N ARG A 162 1.13 4.59 -8.61
CA ARG A 162 0.36 5.22 -9.69
C ARG A 162 0.06 4.27 -10.84
N SER A 163 1.03 3.45 -11.22
CA SER A 163 0.87 2.41 -12.25
C SER A 163 0.07 1.19 -11.78
N GLY A 164 -0.24 1.08 -10.48
CA GLY A 164 -0.91 -0.08 -9.89
C GLY A 164 -0.02 -1.33 -9.79
N LEU A 165 1.29 -1.18 -10.00
CA LEU A 165 2.29 -2.25 -9.99
C LEU A 165 3.00 -2.42 -8.63
N ALA A 166 2.59 -1.70 -7.58
CA ALA A 166 3.18 -1.79 -6.25
C ALA A 166 3.20 -3.22 -5.66
N HIS A 167 2.22 -4.05 -6.00
CA HIS A 167 2.15 -5.44 -5.58
C HIS A 167 3.27 -6.31 -6.21
N LEU A 168 3.89 -5.90 -7.32
CA LEU A 168 5.02 -6.63 -7.93
C LEU A 168 6.23 -6.72 -6.99
N VAL A 169 6.38 -5.72 -6.13
CA VAL A 169 7.44 -5.62 -5.12
C VAL A 169 7.06 -6.33 -3.81
N ALA A 170 5.77 -6.63 -3.62
CA ALA A 170 5.32 -7.50 -2.54
C ALA A 170 5.44 -8.98 -2.92
N ILE A 171 5.55 -9.86 -1.94
CA ILE A 171 5.51 -11.30 -2.21
C ILE A 171 4.05 -11.71 -2.40
N ASP A 172 3.76 -12.24 -3.57
CA ASP A 172 2.45 -12.73 -3.98
C ASP A 172 2.51 -14.24 -4.29
N GLY A 173 1.34 -14.83 -4.51
CA GLY A 173 1.23 -16.24 -4.87
C GLY A 173 1.77 -16.55 -6.27
N PHE A 174 1.90 -15.56 -7.16
CA PHE A 174 2.45 -15.77 -8.51
C PHE A 174 3.94 -16.10 -8.44
N LYS A 175 4.72 -15.34 -7.65
CA LYS A 175 6.15 -15.61 -7.43
C LYS A 175 6.38 -17.00 -6.82
N GLN A 176 5.56 -17.39 -5.84
CA GLN A 176 5.64 -18.73 -5.26
C GLN A 176 5.25 -19.84 -6.25
N ALA A 177 4.22 -19.62 -7.07
CA ALA A 177 3.84 -20.57 -8.11
C ALA A 177 4.94 -20.71 -9.18
N LEU A 178 5.57 -19.61 -9.56
CA LEU A 178 6.70 -19.61 -10.51
C LEU A 178 7.91 -20.36 -9.93
N LEU A 179 8.25 -20.12 -8.66
CA LEU A 179 9.29 -20.88 -7.97
C LEU A 179 8.97 -22.38 -7.95
N ALA A 180 7.75 -22.75 -7.55
CA ALA A 180 7.32 -24.15 -7.48
C ALA A 180 7.37 -24.81 -8.87
N ALA A 181 6.92 -24.11 -9.92
CA ALA A 181 6.97 -24.59 -11.29
C ALA A 181 8.40 -24.78 -11.79
N GLY A 182 9.30 -23.84 -11.50
CA GLY A 182 10.72 -23.94 -11.84
C GLY A 182 11.41 -25.11 -11.14
N LEU A 183 11.25 -25.23 -9.82
CA LEU A 183 11.76 -26.36 -9.04
C LEU A 183 11.23 -27.69 -9.55
N ARG A 184 9.94 -27.75 -9.88
CA ARG A 184 9.32 -28.95 -10.44
C ARG A 184 9.88 -29.29 -11.82
N ALA A 185 10.03 -28.30 -12.70
CA ALA A 185 10.58 -28.50 -14.04
C ALA A 185 12.01 -29.05 -14.01
N LEU A 186 12.81 -28.65 -13.01
CA LEU A 186 14.15 -29.18 -12.79
C LEU A 186 14.15 -30.56 -12.13
N ALA A 187 13.22 -30.81 -11.20
CA ALA A 187 13.18 -32.06 -10.42
C ALA A 187 12.55 -33.23 -11.20
N VAL A 188 11.56 -32.97 -12.05
CA VAL A 188 10.82 -34.02 -12.78
C VAL A 188 11.72 -34.88 -13.69
N PRO A 189 12.63 -34.31 -14.51
CA PRO A 189 13.52 -35.10 -15.38
C PRO A 189 14.46 -36.03 -14.60
N VAL A 190 14.86 -35.65 -13.39
CA VAL A 190 15.86 -36.38 -12.59
C VAL A 190 15.22 -37.36 -11.60
N LEU A 191 14.16 -36.93 -10.92
CA LEU A 191 13.54 -37.68 -9.80
C LEU A 191 12.20 -38.30 -10.19
N GLY A 192 11.60 -37.89 -11.32
CA GLY A 192 10.27 -38.29 -11.75
C GLY A 192 9.13 -37.46 -11.10
N GLY A 193 7.93 -37.58 -11.67
CA GLY A 193 6.78 -36.71 -11.36
C GLY A 193 6.30 -36.72 -9.90
N ARG A 194 6.39 -37.88 -9.22
CA ARG A 194 5.99 -38.01 -7.80
C ARG A 194 7.07 -37.50 -6.85
N ARG A 195 8.34 -37.84 -7.10
CA ARG A 195 9.44 -37.44 -6.20
C ARG A 195 9.82 -35.97 -6.36
N ALA A 196 9.40 -35.30 -7.43
CA ALA A 196 9.54 -33.85 -7.56
C ALA A 196 8.98 -33.07 -6.37
N ALA A 197 7.93 -33.58 -5.69
CA ALA A 197 7.39 -32.97 -4.48
C ALA A 197 8.42 -32.86 -3.33
N LEU A 198 9.41 -33.78 -3.26
CA LEU A 198 10.48 -33.75 -2.27
C LEU A 198 11.43 -32.55 -2.44
N VAL A 199 11.45 -31.93 -3.62
CA VAL A 199 12.22 -30.71 -3.91
C VAL A 199 11.34 -29.47 -3.82
N VAL A 200 10.12 -29.55 -4.38
CA VAL A 200 9.19 -28.42 -4.44
C VAL A 200 8.73 -27.99 -3.05
N LEU A 201 8.30 -28.92 -2.19
CA LEU A 201 7.76 -28.58 -0.86
C LEU A 201 8.81 -27.88 0.02
N PRO A 202 10.05 -28.41 0.20
CA PRO A 202 11.07 -27.71 0.97
C PRO A 202 11.50 -26.40 0.32
N GLY A 203 11.54 -26.32 -1.01
CA GLY A 203 11.91 -25.08 -1.72
C GLY A 203 10.88 -23.96 -1.54
N VAL A 204 9.59 -24.28 -1.62
CA VAL A 204 8.51 -23.32 -1.36
C VAL A 204 8.50 -22.90 0.11
N LEU A 205 8.69 -23.83 1.04
CA LEU A 205 8.79 -23.52 2.47
C LEU A 205 10.00 -22.62 2.75
N GLY A 206 11.17 -22.96 2.22
CA GLY A 206 12.41 -22.19 2.37
C GLY A 206 12.27 -20.78 1.82
N TYR A 207 11.67 -20.62 0.64
CA TYR A 207 11.39 -19.29 0.09
C TYR A 207 10.38 -18.50 0.93
N THR A 208 9.33 -19.15 1.45
CA THR A 208 8.34 -18.50 2.33
C THR A 208 9.01 -17.93 3.57
N LEU A 209 9.89 -18.70 4.20
CA LEU A 209 10.68 -18.26 5.36
C LEU A 209 11.65 -17.15 4.99
N LEU A 210 12.39 -17.29 3.89
CA LEU A 210 13.33 -16.27 3.40
C LEU A 210 12.65 -14.93 3.10
N SER A 211 11.41 -15.00 2.62
CA SER A 211 10.58 -13.84 2.26
C SER A 211 9.93 -13.14 3.48
N GLY A 212 10.13 -13.69 4.69
CA GLY A 212 9.62 -13.14 5.95
C GLY A 212 8.21 -13.60 6.33
N ALA A 213 7.76 -14.75 5.81
CA ALA A 213 6.52 -15.45 6.21
C ALA A 213 5.25 -14.57 6.27
N ARG A 214 5.10 -13.64 5.32
CA ARG A 214 3.89 -12.81 5.20
C ARG A 214 2.65 -13.68 4.94
N ALA A 215 1.49 -13.27 5.42
CA ALA A 215 0.25 -14.05 5.29
C ALA A 215 -0.07 -14.45 3.84
N SER A 216 0.15 -13.55 2.88
CA SER A 216 -0.03 -13.85 1.44
C SER A 216 0.85 -15.01 0.95
N ALA A 217 2.10 -15.08 1.43
CA ALA A 217 3.08 -16.11 1.07
C ALA A 217 2.81 -17.43 1.80
N VAL A 218 2.42 -17.37 3.08
CA VAL A 218 2.02 -18.57 3.83
C VAL A 218 0.82 -19.24 3.16
N ARG A 219 -0.18 -18.46 2.75
CA ARG A 219 -1.36 -18.95 2.03
C ARG A 219 -1.00 -19.69 0.75
N ALA A 220 -0.20 -19.07 -0.11
CA ALA A 220 0.15 -19.72 -1.38
C ALA A 220 1.10 -20.90 -1.18
N ALA A 221 1.96 -20.92 -0.15
CA ALA A 221 2.70 -22.10 0.26
C ALA A 221 1.78 -23.26 0.67
N VAL A 222 0.75 -22.99 1.49
CA VAL A 222 -0.26 -23.99 1.89
C VAL A 222 -1.01 -24.51 0.66
N MET A 223 -1.48 -23.63 -0.24
CA MET A 223 -2.17 -24.05 -1.47
C MET A 223 -1.28 -24.90 -2.40
N LEU A 224 0.01 -24.55 -2.53
CA LEU A 224 0.99 -25.33 -3.30
C LEU A 224 1.24 -26.69 -2.65
N ALA A 225 1.33 -26.74 -1.31
CA ALA A 225 1.49 -27.99 -0.59
C ALA A 225 0.29 -28.92 -0.78
N LEU A 226 -0.92 -28.40 -0.64
CA LEU A 226 -2.16 -29.14 -0.93
C LEU A 226 -2.21 -29.63 -2.37
N SER A 227 -1.74 -28.81 -3.32
CA SER A 227 -1.69 -29.18 -4.74
C SER A 227 -0.70 -30.32 -5.01
N GLU A 228 0.46 -30.32 -4.35
CA GLU A 228 1.41 -31.43 -4.44
C GLU A 228 0.88 -32.70 -3.77
N LEU A 229 0.25 -32.58 -2.60
CA LEU A 229 -0.39 -33.71 -1.93
C LEU A 229 -1.48 -34.34 -2.80
N ALA A 230 -2.33 -33.54 -3.44
CA ALA A 230 -3.35 -34.03 -4.37
C ALA A 230 -2.70 -34.83 -5.52
N ARG A 231 -1.63 -34.31 -6.12
CA ARG A 231 -0.88 -35.00 -7.17
C ARG A 231 -0.27 -36.32 -6.69
N LEU A 232 0.30 -36.35 -5.48
CA LEU A 232 0.86 -37.56 -4.87
C LEU A 232 -0.21 -38.63 -4.63
N SER A 233 -1.42 -38.21 -4.24
CA SER A 233 -2.58 -39.08 -4.08
C SER A 233 -3.25 -39.48 -5.41
N GLY A 234 -2.73 -39.04 -6.57
CA GLY A 234 -3.31 -39.31 -7.88
C GLY A 234 -4.61 -38.54 -8.16
N ARG A 235 -4.90 -37.49 -7.38
CA ARG A 235 -6.07 -36.62 -7.56
C ARG A 235 -5.68 -35.37 -8.35
N MET A 236 -6.64 -34.84 -9.12
CA MET A 236 -6.48 -33.56 -9.78
C MET A 236 -6.61 -32.44 -8.73
N PRO A 237 -5.65 -31.49 -8.64
CA PRO A 237 -5.71 -30.40 -7.67
C PRO A 237 -6.87 -29.46 -8.01
N ASP A 238 -7.76 -29.21 -7.03
CA ASP A 238 -8.82 -28.23 -7.14
C ASP A 238 -8.42 -26.92 -6.42
N PRO A 239 -8.22 -25.81 -7.15
CA PRO A 239 -7.77 -24.54 -6.57
C PRO A 239 -8.78 -23.92 -5.61
N LEU A 240 -10.08 -24.17 -5.79
CA LEU A 240 -11.12 -23.60 -4.91
C LEU A 240 -11.11 -24.30 -3.55
N THR A 241 -11.10 -25.64 -3.53
CA THR A 241 -10.91 -26.41 -2.30
C THR A 241 -9.58 -26.05 -1.62
N ALA A 242 -8.49 -25.90 -2.38
CA ALA A 242 -7.21 -25.50 -1.83
C ALA A 242 -7.25 -24.11 -1.16
N LEU A 243 -7.96 -23.15 -1.76
CA LEU A 243 -8.13 -21.80 -1.19
C LEU A 243 -8.93 -21.84 0.12
N VAL A 244 -10.08 -22.54 0.13
CA VAL A 244 -10.93 -22.67 1.32
C VAL A 244 -10.18 -23.34 2.46
N LEU A 245 -9.49 -24.45 2.16
CA LEU A 245 -8.70 -25.18 3.16
C LEU A 245 -7.51 -24.35 3.65
N ALA A 246 -6.82 -23.60 2.78
CA ALA A 246 -5.73 -22.73 3.20
C ALA A 246 -6.21 -21.62 4.15
N VAL A 247 -7.31 -20.94 3.82
CA VAL A 247 -7.90 -19.90 4.68
C VAL A 247 -8.37 -20.49 6.00
N ALA A 248 -9.01 -21.67 5.99
CA ALA A 248 -9.45 -22.36 7.20
C ALA A 248 -8.27 -22.76 8.11
N LEU A 249 -7.23 -23.38 7.55
CA LEU A 249 -6.03 -23.78 8.30
C LEU A 249 -5.30 -22.58 8.90
N MET A 250 -5.16 -21.49 8.14
CA MET A 250 -4.54 -20.26 8.62
C MET A 250 -5.37 -19.58 9.72
N GLY A 251 -6.69 -19.52 9.55
CA GLY A 251 -7.60 -18.95 10.56
C GLY A 251 -7.69 -19.79 11.84
N LEU A 252 -7.55 -21.12 11.73
CA LEU A 252 -7.44 -22.03 12.89
C LEU A 252 -6.13 -21.83 13.64
N ALA A 253 -5.03 -21.56 12.94
CA ALA A 253 -3.73 -21.31 13.54
C ALA A 253 -3.66 -19.93 14.22
N ASP A 254 -4.15 -18.88 13.54
CA ASP A 254 -4.30 -17.54 14.09
C ASP A 254 -5.48 -16.81 13.43
N PRO A 255 -6.59 -16.56 14.18
CA PRO A 255 -7.75 -15.85 13.67
C PRO A 255 -7.44 -14.42 13.19
N ARG A 256 -6.39 -13.79 13.73
CA ARG A 256 -6.02 -12.41 13.36
C ARG A 256 -5.56 -12.30 11.91
N VAL A 257 -5.05 -13.38 11.34
CA VAL A 257 -4.59 -13.45 9.94
C VAL A 257 -5.75 -13.20 8.95
N LEU A 258 -7.01 -13.46 9.34
CA LEU A 258 -8.18 -13.16 8.51
C LEU A 258 -8.42 -11.64 8.32
N PHE A 259 -7.89 -10.83 9.23
CA PHE A 259 -7.98 -9.37 9.18
C PHE A 259 -6.75 -8.71 8.56
N ASP A 260 -5.73 -9.50 8.19
CA ASP A 260 -4.56 -8.99 7.48
C ASP A 260 -4.94 -8.57 6.05
N VAL A 261 -4.63 -7.32 5.69
CA VAL A 261 -4.92 -6.76 4.37
C VAL A 261 -4.28 -7.57 3.25
N GLY A 262 -3.04 -8.04 3.45
CA GLY A 262 -2.32 -8.84 2.46
C GLY A 262 -3.00 -10.18 2.22
N MET A 263 -3.49 -10.82 3.28
CA MET A 263 -4.31 -12.03 3.19
C MET A 263 -5.61 -11.78 2.42
N GLN A 264 -6.36 -10.73 2.77
CA GLN A 264 -7.64 -10.39 2.13
C GLN A 264 -7.49 -10.13 0.63
N LEU A 265 -6.49 -9.35 0.23
CA LEU A 265 -6.18 -9.08 -1.18
C LEU A 265 -5.79 -10.36 -1.91
N SER A 266 -4.92 -11.17 -1.31
CA SER A 266 -4.42 -12.42 -1.90
C SER A 266 -5.54 -13.45 -2.09
N ALA A 267 -6.40 -13.62 -1.09
CA ALA A 267 -7.57 -14.51 -1.15
C ALA A 267 -8.60 -14.03 -2.18
N SER A 268 -8.93 -12.73 -2.16
CA SER A 268 -9.89 -12.13 -3.11
C SER A 268 -9.39 -12.21 -4.55
N ALA A 269 -8.10 -11.92 -4.79
CA ALA A 269 -7.48 -12.06 -6.10
C ALA A 269 -7.57 -13.50 -6.63
N THR A 270 -7.23 -14.49 -5.80
CA THR A 270 -7.29 -15.90 -6.21
C THR A 270 -8.72 -16.38 -6.44
N LEU A 271 -9.68 -15.97 -5.60
CA LEU A 271 -11.09 -16.26 -5.81
C LEU A 271 -11.60 -15.64 -7.11
N GLY A 272 -11.22 -14.38 -7.39
CA GLY A 272 -11.49 -13.69 -8.63
C GLY A 272 -10.93 -14.41 -9.86
N ILE A 273 -9.67 -14.86 -9.80
CA ILE A 273 -9.06 -15.65 -10.89
C ILE A 273 -9.85 -16.95 -11.12
N ILE A 274 -10.25 -17.67 -10.07
CA ILE A 274 -10.97 -18.93 -10.22
C ILE A 274 -12.37 -18.71 -10.84
N LEU A 275 -13.09 -17.68 -10.39
CA LEU A 275 -14.50 -17.50 -10.76
C LEU A 275 -14.72 -16.59 -11.98
N LEU A 276 -13.95 -15.51 -12.13
CA LEU A 276 -14.20 -14.47 -13.14
C LEU A 276 -13.34 -14.62 -14.40
N TRP A 277 -12.10 -15.10 -14.27
CA TRP A 277 -11.17 -15.20 -15.41
C TRP A 277 -11.74 -16.00 -16.60
N PRO A 278 -12.39 -17.17 -16.42
CA PRO A 278 -12.95 -17.93 -17.55
C PRO A 278 -13.99 -17.13 -18.35
N SER A 279 -14.74 -16.26 -17.67
CA SER A 279 -15.80 -15.44 -18.27
C SER A 279 -15.22 -14.23 -19.00
N PHE A 280 -14.26 -13.53 -18.40
CA PHE A 280 -13.57 -12.43 -19.07
C PHE A 280 -12.74 -12.91 -20.26
N ARG A 281 -12.03 -14.03 -20.13
CA ARG A 281 -11.33 -14.66 -21.27
C ARG A 281 -12.27 -14.96 -22.44
N ARG A 282 -13.49 -15.44 -22.16
CA ARG A 282 -14.52 -15.68 -23.19
C ARG A 282 -15.02 -14.37 -23.82
N ALA A 283 -15.19 -13.31 -23.04
CA ALA A 283 -15.61 -12.00 -23.54
C ALA A 283 -14.53 -11.36 -24.43
N LEU A 284 -13.25 -11.50 -24.07
CA LEU A 284 -12.10 -10.98 -24.83
C LEU A 284 -11.65 -11.90 -25.96
N ARG A 285 -12.41 -12.95 -26.31
CA ARG A 285 -12.00 -13.95 -27.32
C ARG A 285 -11.74 -13.38 -28.73
N SER A 286 -12.23 -12.17 -29.02
CA SER A 286 -12.01 -11.46 -30.28
C SER A 286 -10.59 -10.88 -30.38
N LEU A 287 -9.90 -10.72 -29.25
CA LEU A 287 -8.53 -10.25 -29.20
C LEU A 287 -7.54 -11.41 -29.37
N PRO A 288 -6.29 -11.14 -29.79
CA PRO A 288 -5.23 -12.13 -29.81
C PRO A 288 -5.03 -12.79 -28.43
N ARG A 289 -4.69 -14.08 -28.40
CA ARG A 289 -4.51 -14.85 -27.14
C ARG A 289 -3.55 -14.18 -26.15
N TRP A 290 -2.47 -13.59 -26.66
CA TRP A 290 -1.46 -12.91 -25.84
C TRP A 290 -1.97 -11.63 -25.16
N ILE A 291 -3.12 -11.09 -25.57
CA ILE A 291 -3.82 -9.98 -24.89
C ILE A 291 -4.98 -10.53 -24.06
N ALA A 292 -5.80 -11.41 -24.65
CA ALA A 292 -7.03 -11.90 -24.03
C ALA A 292 -6.77 -12.66 -22.73
N GLU A 293 -5.69 -13.45 -22.65
CA GLU A 293 -5.36 -14.21 -21.45
C GLU A 293 -4.89 -13.32 -20.29
N PRO A 294 -3.82 -12.49 -20.41
CA PRO A 294 -3.38 -11.63 -19.33
C PRO A 294 -4.39 -10.52 -19.05
N GLY A 295 -5.03 -9.93 -20.06
CA GLY A 295 -6.06 -8.90 -19.87
C GLY A 295 -7.28 -9.42 -19.10
N GLY A 296 -7.77 -10.60 -19.44
CA GLY A 296 -8.88 -11.23 -18.71
C GLY A 296 -8.50 -11.59 -17.27
N LEU A 297 -7.26 -12.04 -17.04
CA LEU A 297 -6.75 -12.34 -15.71
C LEU A 297 -6.64 -11.07 -14.86
N THR A 298 -6.06 -10.01 -15.40
CA THR A 298 -5.93 -8.74 -14.69
C THR A 298 -7.29 -8.13 -14.38
N LEU A 299 -8.24 -8.14 -15.31
CA LEU A 299 -9.61 -7.69 -15.03
C LEU A 299 -10.27 -8.48 -13.91
N ALA A 300 -10.07 -9.81 -13.87
CA ALA A 300 -10.58 -10.66 -12.79
C ALA A 300 -10.00 -10.29 -11.42
N VAL A 301 -8.68 -10.08 -11.35
CA VAL A 301 -7.98 -9.68 -10.12
C VAL A 301 -8.38 -8.27 -9.69
N SER A 302 -8.37 -7.31 -10.63
CA SER A 302 -8.71 -5.91 -10.36
C SER A 302 -10.13 -5.78 -9.84
N LEU A 303 -11.10 -6.48 -10.45
CA LEU A 303 -12.48 -6.45 -9.99
C LEU A 303 -12.62 -7.10 -8.60
N ALA A 304 -12.00 -8.27 -8.39
CA ALA A 304 -12.14 -8.98 -7.12
C ALA A 304 -11.42 -8.30 -5.94
N THR A 305 -10.33 -7.56 -6.19
CA THR A 305 -9.59 -6.81 -5.15
C THR A 305 -10.11 -5.39 -4.93
N LEU A 306 -10.98 -4.90 -5.82
CA LEU A 306 -11.52 -3.54 -5.77
C LEU A 306 -12.12 -3.14 -4.40
N PRO A 307 -12.95 -3.97 -3.72
CA PRO A 307 -13.56 -3.58 -2.45
C PRO A 307 -12.52 -3.36 -1.34
N VAL A 308 -11.44 -4.14 -1.34
CA VAL A 308 -10.35 -4.00 -0.35
C VAL A 308 -9.47 -2.81 -0.71
N ASN A 309 -9.15 -2.62 -2.01
CA ASN A 309 -8.36 -1.48 -2.45
C ASN A 309 -9.04 -0.14 -2.15
N LEU A 310 -10.35 -0.03 -2.37
CA LEU A 310 -11.12 1.18 -2.09
C LEU A 310 -11.24 1.49 -0.60
N THR A 311 -11.30 0.47 0.27
CA THR A 311 -11.42 0.68 1.73
C THR A 311 -10.09 0.91 2.42
N VAL A 312 -9.00 0.32 1.92
CA VAL A 312 -7.69 0.36 2.58
C VAL A 312 -6.75 1.37 1.94
N PHE A 313 -6.70 1.42 0.61
CA PHE A 313 -5.74 2.25 -0.11
C PHE A 313 -6.36 3.51 -0.70
N GLU A 314 -7.69 3.59 -0.79
CA GLU A 314 -8.40 4.80 -1.22
C GLU A 314 -7.84 5.35 -2.56
N GLN A 315 -7.41 4.44 -3.42
CA GLN A 315 -6.81 4.74 -4.71
C GLN A 315 -7.09 3.63 -5.70
N VAL A 316 -7.38 4.04 -6.94
CA VAL A 316 -7.55 3.13 -8.06
C VAL A 316 -6.66 3.59 -9.21
N SER A 317 -5.79 2.70 -9.66
CA SER A 317 -5.00 2.92 -10.86
C SER A 317 -5.78 2.50 -12.10
N LEU A 318 -6.07 3.46 -12.98
CA LEU A 318 -6.77 3.23 -14.24
C LEU A 318 -5.89 2.55 -15.28
N VAL A 319 -4.58 2.81 -15.21
CA VAL A 319 -3.59 2.24 -16.13
C VAL A 319 -3.15 0.84 -15.72
N SER A 320 -3.49 0.40 -14.50
CA SER A 320 -3.10 -0.89 -13.93
C SER A 320 -3.34 -2.08 -14.86
N PRO A 321 -4.52 -2.25 -15.51
CA PRO A 321 -4.74 -3.40 -16.40
C PRO A 321 -3.73 -3.49 -17.54
N LEU A 322 -3.44 -2.36 -18.18
CA LEU A 322 -2.50 -2.29 -19.29
C LEU A 322 -1.05 -2.44 -18.82
N ALA A 323 -0.71 -1.78 -17.71
CA ALA A 323 0.61 -1.87 -17.10
C ALA A 323 0.97 -3.32 -16.71
N HIS A 324 0.00 -4.08 -16.19
CA HIS A 324 0.18 -5.50 -15.86
C HIS A 324 0.44 -6.37 -17.09
N VAL A 325 -0.30 -6.19 -18.18
CA VAL A 325 -0.11 -6.99 -19.40
C VAL A 325 1.33 -6.86 -19.91
N VAL A 326 1.90 -5.66 -19.83
CA VAL A 326 3.29 -5.39 -20.25
C VAL A 326 4.31 -5.84 -19.21
N ALA A 327 4.03 -5.65 -17.92
CA ALA A 327 4.96 -6.00 -16.83
C ALA A 327 5.02 -7.51 -16.54
N MET A 328 3.91 -8.24 -16.67
CA MET A 328 3.81 -9.68 -16.38
C MET A 328 4.88 -10.56 -17.04
N PRO A 329 5.21 -10.43 -18.35
CA PRO A 329 6.28 -11.22 -18.94
C PRO A 329 7.68 -10.87 -18.41
N LEU A 330 7.88 -9.66 -17.87
CA LEU A 330 9.17 -9.21 -17.33
C LEU A 330 9.42 -9.71 -15.91
N VAL A 331 8.37 -9.91 -15.11
CA VAL A 331 8.49 -10.33 -13.70
C VAL A 331 9.23 -11.67 -13.55
N PRO A 332 8.90 -12.74 -14.30
CA PRO A 332 9.68 -13.98 -14.27
C PRO A 332 11.14 -13.79 -14.66
N LEU A 333 11.40 -12.94 -15.66
CA LEU A 333 12.77 -12.66 -16.11
C LEU A 333 13.57 -12.02 -14.97
N VAL A 334 13.05 -10.94 -14.37
CA VAL A 334 13.67 -10.26 -13.23
C VAL A 334 13.88 -11.24 -12.07
N MET A 335 12.87 -12.02 -11.72
CA MET A 335 12.93 -12.95 -10.59
C MET A 335 13.98 -14.05 -10.81
N CYS A 336 14.03 -14.64 -12.00
CA CYS A 336 15.03 -15.66 -12.34
C CYS A 336 16.45 -15.08 -12.37
N THR A 337 16.66 -13.94 -13.03
CA THR A 337 17.99 -13.33 -13.10
C THR A 337 18.47 -12.83 -11.74
N ALA A 338 17.58 -12.28 -10.91
CA ALA A 338 17.90 -11.85 -9.56
C ALA A 338 18.22 -13.04 -8.64
N ALA A 339 17.49 -14.15 -8.77
CA ALA A 339 17.76 -15.37 -8.01
C ALA A 339 19.12 -15.99 -8.39
N LEU A 340 19.44 -16.03 -9.68
CA LEU A 340 20.76 -16.49 -10.16
C LEU A 340 21.87 -15.56 -9.68
N LEU A 341 21.67 -14.24 -9.74
CA LEU A 341 22.63 -13.26 -9.26
C LEU A 341 22.87 -13.40 -7.75
N ALA A 342 21.79 -13.55 -6.97
CA ALA A 342 21.88 -13.79 -5.53
C ALA A 342 22.66 -15.06 -5.22
N LEU A 343 22.41 -16.15 -5.96
CA LEU A 343 23.10 -17.44 -5.75
C LEU A 343 24.59 -17.35 -6.10
N ILE A 344 24.91 -16.86 -7.31
CA ILE A 344 26.28 -16.80 -7.82
C ILE A 344 27.10 -15.77 -7.02
N GLY A 345 26.57 -14.57 -6.79
CA GLY A 345 27.25 -13.51 -6.03
C GLY A 345 27.42 -13.82 -4.54
N SER A 346 26.66 -14.78 -4.00
CA SER A 346 26.87 -15.29 -2.63
C SER A 346 27.96 -16.36 -2.55
N ILE A 347 28.17 -17.16 -3.61
CA ILE A 347 29.12 -18.28 -3.62
C ILE A 347 30.48 -17.84 -4.17
N ALA A 348 30.50 -17.06 -5.25
CA ALA A 348 31.69 -16.66 -6.00
C ALA A 348 31.63 -15.18 -6.40
N PRO A 349 31.76 -14.25 -5.42
CA PRO A 349 31.73 -12.82 -5.66
C PRO A 349 32.89 -12.38 -6.58
N GLY A 350 32.59 -11.56 -7.57
CA GLY A 350 33.52 -11.05 -8.59
C GLY A 350 33.79 -12.00 -9.76
N SER A 351 33.08 -13.12 -9.86
CA SER A 351 33.28 -14.09 -10.95
C SER A 351 32.79 -13.54 -12.32
N ALA A 352 33.40 -13.99 -13.42
CA ALA A 352 32.96 -13.61 -14.77
C ALA A 352 31.49 -14.01 -15.04
N LEU A 353 31.03 -15.11 -14.43
CA LEU A 353 29.64 -15.55 -14.50
C LEU A 353 28.69 -14.58 -13.79
N GLU A 354 29.09 -14.05 -12.62
CA GLU A 354 28.31 -13.02 -11.92
C GLU A 354 28.09 -11.80 -12.82
N ASN A 355 29.13 -11.33 -13.51
CA ASN A 355 29.02 -10.21 -14.43
C ASN A 355 28.03 -10.48 -15.58
N ILE A 356 28.06 -11.66 -16.19
CA ILE A 356 27.11 -12.01 -17.27
C ILE A 356 25.66 -12.00 -16.75
N VAL A 357 25.44 -12.62 -15.59
CA VAL A 357 24.11 -12.69 -14.97
C VAL A 357 23.65 -11.31 -14.50
N ALA A 358 24.56 -10.47 -14.01
CA ALA A 358 24.29 -9.09 -13.63
C ALA A 358 23.82 -8.24 -14.82
N HIS A 359 24.43 -8.39 -16.00
CA HIS A 359 23.96 -7.70 -17.21
C HIS A 359 22.55 -8.15 -17.61
N ALA A 360 22.26 -9.45 -17.55
CA ALA A 360 20.92 -9.96 -17.82
C ALA A 360 19.89 -9.43 -16.81
N ALA A 361 20.25 -9.43 -15.52
CA ALA A 361 19.42 -8.87 -14.44
C ALA A 361 19.20 -7.38 -14.59
N TRP A 362 20.21 -6.65 -15.09
CA TRP A 362 20.14 -5.22 -15.35
C TRP A 362 19.15 -4.92 -16.46
N VAL A 363 19.26 -5.59 -17.62
CA VAL A 363 18.33 -5.40 -18.75
C VAL A 363 16.89 -5.69 -18.31
N ALA A 364 16.66 -6.81 -17.64
CA ALA A 364 15.33 -7.21 -17.17
C ALA A 364 14.73 -6.17 -16.22
N SER A 365 15.51 -5.75 -15.20
CA SER A 365 15.06 -4.80 -14.19
C SER A 365 14.90 -3.40 -14.76
N TRP A 366 15.79 -2.98 -15.67
CA TRP A 366 15.69 -1.71 -16.37
C TRP A 366 14.42 -1.64 -17.22
N LEU A 367 14.11 -2.68 -17.99
CA LEU A 367 12.85 -2.76 -18.76
C LEU A 367 11.63 -2.64 -17.85
N LEU A 368 11.63 -3.33 -16.70
CA LEU A 368 10.54 -3.22 -15.73
C LEU A 368 10.43 -1.79 -15.17
N THR A 369 11.55 -1.13 -14.85
CA THR A 369 11.54 0.28 -14.42
C THR A 369 11.00 1.21 -15.51
N GLN A 370 11.32 0.98 -16.79
CA GLN A 370 10.77 1.77 -17.89
C GLN A 370 9.26 1.59 -18.02
N VAL A 371 8.74 0.37 -17.85
CA VAL A 371 7.29 0.11 -17.84
C VAL A 371 6.62 0.85 -16.67
N VAL A 372 7.20 0.77 -15.47
CA VAL A 372 6.67 1.44 -14.27
C VAL A 372 6.64 2.95 -14.44
N SER A 373 7.73 3.55 -14.91
CA SER A 373 7.83 5.01 -15.12
C SER A 373 6.91 5.49 -16.24
N LEU A 374 6.82 4.74 -17.34
CA LEU A 374 5.92 5.07 -18.46
C LEU A 374 4.46 5.13 -18.00
N PHE A 375 3.98 4.10 -17.31
CA PHE A 375 2.58 4.06 -16.88
C PHE A 375 2.31 4.94 -15.64
N GLY A 376 3.28 5.05 -14.73
CA GLY A 376 3.17 5.85 -13.51
C GLY A 376 3.24 7.36 -13.77
N GLY A 377 3.91 7.77 -14.85
CA GLY A 377 4.00 9.17 -15.29
C GLY A 377 2.82 9.68 -16.11
N LEU A 378 1.84 8.82 -16.45
CA LEU A 378 0.68 9.24 -17.23
C LEU A 378 -0.24 10.15 -16.37
N PRO A 379 -0.75 11.27 -16.94
CA PRO A 379 -1.71 12.11 -16.24
C PRO A 379 -2.99 11.32 -15.94
N GLY A 380 -3.41 11.29 -14.69
CA GLY A 380 -4.56 10.50 -14.24
C GLY A 380 -4.32 8.98 -14.15
N ALA A 381 -3.05 8.54 -14.11
CA ALA A 381 -2.69 7.12 -13.94
C ALA A 381 -3.38 6.46 -12.74
N ALA A 382 -3.42 7.18 -11.63
CA ALA A 382 -4.20 6.82 -10.46
C ALA A 382 -5.10 7.96 -10.04
N ILE A 383 -6.29 7.57 -9.59
CA ILE A 383 -7.29 8.45 -9.04
C ILE A 383 -7.41 8.11 -7.56
N SER A 384 -7.21 9.13 -6.72
CA SER A 384 -7.47 9.04 -5.29
C SER A 384 -8.97 9.06 -5.08
N THR A 385 -9.51 7.99 -4.53
CA THR A 385 -10.91 7.84 -4.20
C THR A 385 -11.06 8.11 -2.72
N GLY A 386 -12.00 8.94 -2.27
CA GLY A 386 -12.27 9.09 -0.84
C GLY A 386 -12.71 7.78 -0.15
N ASN A 387 -12.99 7.87 1.14
CA ASN A 387 -13.27 6.71 1.99
C ASN A 387 -14.57 5.98 1.60
N LEU A 388 -14.45 4.69 1.26
CA LEU A 388 -15.61 3.82 1.06
C LEU A 388 -16.08 3.24 2.39
N ALA A 389 -17.34 3.52 2.77
CA ALA A 389 -17.92 2.97 3.99
C ALA A 389 -17.87 1.42 4.00
N PRO A 390 -17.54 0.76 5.12
CA PRO A 390 -17.34 -0.69 5.15
C PRO A 390 -18.56 -1.49 4.67
N ALA A 391 -19.78 -1.02 4.99
CA ALA A 391 -21.02 -1.64 4.53
C ALA A 391 -21.16 -1.61 3.00
N THR A 392 -20.80 -0.48 2.38
CA THR A 392 -20.81 -0.34 0.91
C THR A 392 -19.75 -1.21 0.24
N ALA A 393 -18.58 -1.37 0.88
CA ALA A 393 -17.54 -2.27 0.40
C ALA A 393 -17.96 -3.74 0.48
N ILE A 394 -18.62 -4.16 1.57
CA ILE A 394 -19.19 -5.50 1.70
C ILE A 394 -20.28 -5.71 0.65
N GLY A 395 -21.16 -4.74 0.45
CA GLY A 395 -22.19 -4.77 -0.59
C GLY A 395 -21.59 -4.95 -1.99
N LEU A 396 -20.52 -4.21 -2.30
CA LEU A 396 -19.77 -4.33 -3.55
C LEU A 396 -19.12 -5.71 -3.70
N ALA A 397 -18.48 -6.22 -2.64
CA ALA A 397 -17.88 -7.56 -2.64
C ALA A 397 -18.92 -8.66 -2.87
N CYS A 398 -20.08 -8.58 -2.20
CA CYS A 398 -21.20 -9.50 -2.38
C CYS A 398 -21.77 -9.42 -3.81
N ALA A 399 -21.89 -8.21 -4.38
CA ALA A 399 -22.36 -8.04 -5.75
C ALA A 399 -21.38 -8.64 -6.78
N ILE A 400 -20.08 -8.44 -6.60
CA ILE A 400 -19.04 -9.04 -7.45
C ILE A 400 -19.06 -10.57 -7.33
N LEU A 401 -19.17 -11.10 -6.11
CA LEU A 401 -19.26 -12.55 -5.88
C LEU A 401 -20.53 -13.13 -6.52
N ALA A 402 -21.69 -12.49 -6.33
CA ALA A 402 -22.95 -12.91 -6.94
C ALA A 402 -22.85 -12.90 -8.47
N PHE A 403 -22.26 -11.86 -9.06
CA PHE A 403 -21.97 -11.81 -10.49
C PHE A 403 -21.02 -12.95 -10.92
N ALA A 404 -19.95 -13.21 -10.17
CA ALA A 404 -19.00 -14.27 -10.48
C ALA A 404 -19.64 -15.66 -10.44
N VAL A 405 -20.49 -15.92 -9.44
CA VAL A 405 -21.27 -17.15 -9.32
C VAL A 405 -22.28 -17.26 -10.47
N TRP A 406 -23.01 -16.19 -10.78
CA TRP A 406 -23.98 -16.14 -11.88
C TRP A 406 -23.38 -16.47 -13.25
N GLN A 407 -22.08 -16.24 -13.43
CA GLN A 407 -21.37 -16.54 -14.67
C GLN A 407 -20.94 -18.01 -14.80
N GLN A 408 -21.10 -18.82 -13.75
CA GLN A 408 -20.73 -20.24 -13.78
C GLN A 408 -21.62 -21.04 -14.74
N PRO A 409 -21.06 -22.04 -15.43
CA PRO A 409 -21.78 -22.83 -16.43
C PRO A 409 -22.97 -23.59 -15.84
N ASP A 410 -22.89 -24.00 -14.58
CA ASP A 410 -23.96 -24.74 -13.89
C ASP A 410 -25.26 -23.92 -13.78
N LEU A 411 -25.16 -22.59 -13.75
CA LEU A 411 -26.31 -21.68 -13.71
C LEU A 411 -26.77 -21.24 -15.10
N ALA A 412 -26.20 -21.77 -16.18
CA ALA A 412 -26.55 -21.38 -17.54
C ALA A 412 -28.03 -21.62 -17.86
N ALA A 413 -28.60 -22.75 -17.42
CA ALA A 413 -30.02 -23.05 -17.62
C ALA A 413 -30.95 -22.06 -16.90
N MET A 414 -30.60 -21.64 -15.69
CA MET A 414 -31.34 -20.62 -14.95
C MET A 414 -31.20 -19.24 -15.61
N ARG A 415 -30.03 -18.94 -16.18
CA ARG A 415 -29.77 -17.69 -16.91
C ARG A 415 -30.55 -17.61 -18.21
N GLU A 416 -30.65 -18.69 -18.96
CA GLU A 416 -31.47 -18.75 -20.19
C GLU A 416 -32.96 -18.60 -19.88
N ARG A 417 -33.45 -19.25 -18.81
CA ARG A 417 -34.84 -19.12 -18.35
C ARG A 417 -35.18 -17.70 -17.91
N SER A 418 -34.24 -17.02 -17.27
CA SER A 418 -34.44 -15.65 -16.79
C SER A 418 -34.16 -14.58 -17.85
N ARG A 419 -33.55 -14.94 -19.01
CA ARG A 419 -33.10 -14.04 -20.09
C ARG A 419 -34.09 -12.91 -20.47
N PRO A 420 -35.42 -13.13 -20.61
CA PRO A 420 -36.35 -12.05 -20.92
C PRO A 420 -36.47 -10.99 -19.82
N TYR A 421 -36.15 -11.34 -18.57
CA TYR A 421 -36.19 -10.43 -17.42
C TYR A 421 -34.85 -9.71 -17.16
N HIS A 422 -33.73 -10.18 -17.73
CA HIS A 422 -32.40 -9.58 -17.50
C HIS A 422 -32.27 -8.17 -18.03
N ALA A 423 -32.71 -7.92 -19.27
CA ALA A 423 -32.59 -6.59 -19.88
C ALA A 423 -33.35 -5.52 -19.09
N PRO A 424 -34.66 -5.67 -18.78
CA PRO A 424 -35.39 -4.68 -18.00
C PRO A 424 -34.88 -4.57 -16.55
N PHE A 425 -34.43 -5.68 -15.95
CA PHE A 425 -33.86 -5.66 -14.59
C PHE A 425 -32.52 -4.94 -14.55
N LEU A 426 -31.59 -5.20 -15.49
CA LEU A 426 -30.32 -4.47 -15.56
C LEU A 426 -30.54 -2.99 -15.84
N THR A 427 -31.43 -2.63 -16.75
CA THR A 427 -31.75 -1.22 -17.02
C THR A 427 -32.39 -0.56 -15.81
N GLY A 428 -33.29 -1.26 -15.10
CA GLY A 428 -33.92 -0.75 -13.88
C GLY A 428 -32.92 -0.61 -12.72
N ALA A 429 -32.05 -1.60 -12.53
CA ALA A 429 -31.02 -1.59 -11.49
C ALA A 429 -29.93 -0.54 -11.78
N THR A 430 -29.51 -0.40 -13.04
CA THR A 430 -28.57 0.67 -13.43
C THR A 430 -29.20 2.04 -13.28
N ALA A 431 -30.46 2.24 -13.71
CA ALA A 431 -31.19 3.49 -13.52
C ALA A 431 -31.35 3.84 -12.03
N LEU A 432 -31.73 2.87 -11.20
CA LEU A 432 -31.85 3.03 -9.75
C LEU A 432 -30.50 3.32 -9.09
N LEU A 433 -29.45 2.62 -9.49
CA LEU A 433 -28.08 2.88 -9.01
C LEU A 433 -27.63 4.28 -9.39
N SER A 434 -27.82 4.69 -10.65
CA SER A 434 -27.49 6.04 -11.09
C SER A 434 -28.33 7.10 -10.38
N LEU A 435 -29.62 6.83 -10.10
CA LEU A 435 -30.47 7.73 -9.32
C LEU A 435 -29.99 7.82 -7.86
N CYS A 436 -29.67 6.70 -7.22
CA CYS A 436 -29.10 6.68 -5.87
C CYS A 436 -27.75 7.42 -5.82
N VAL A 437 -26.88 7.22 -6.80
CA VAL A 437 -25.62 7.95 -6.90
C VAL A 437 -25.89 9.44 -7.06
N ILE A 438 -26.78 9.85 -7.97
CA ILE A 438 -27.16 11.26 -8.15
C ILE A 438 -27.73 11.86 -6.86
N LEU A 439 -28.55 11.12 -6.12
CA LEU A 439 -29.16 11.60 -4.87
C LEU A 439 -28.14 11.69 -3.73
N LEU A 440 -27.18 10.76 -3.66
CA LEU A 440 -26.12 10.74 -2.64
C LEU A 440 -24.97 11.72 -2.95
N THR A 441 -24.79 12.12 -4.22
CA THR A 441 -23.78 13.11 -4.62
C THR A 441 -24.32 14.53 -4.65
N ARG A 442 -25.62 14.75 -4.43
CA ARG A 442 -26.16 16.11 -4.33
C ARG A 442 -25.58 16.79 -3.10
N PRO A 443 -25.06 18.03 -3.23
CA PRO A 443 -24.67 18.81 -2.07
C PRO A 443 -25.90 19.11 -1.22
N ASP A 444 -25.77 18.94 0.10
CA ASP A 444 -26.86 19.08 1.08
C ASP A 444 -27.40 20.51 1.22
N GLY A 445 -26.85 21.46 0.44
CA GLY A 445 -27.22 22.87 0.49
C GLY A 445 -26.72 23.61 1.73
N GLN A 446 -25.89 22.96 2.56
CA GLN A 446 -25.33 23.53 3.79
C GLN A 446 -23.83 23.74 3.69
N LEU A 447 -23.32 24.71 4.45
CA LEU A 447 -21.90 24.98 4.61
C LEU A 447 -21.35 24.06 5.72
N HIS A 448 -20.41 23.19 5.38
CA HIS A 448 -19.74 22.33 6.35
C HIS A 448 -18.31 22.82 6.57
N VAL A 449 -17.95 23.00 7.84
CA VAL A 449 -16.59 23.36 8.26
C VAL A 449 -16.10 22.25 9.19
N GLN A 450 -14.95 21.66 8.86
CA GLN A 450 -14.32 20.61 9.67
C GLN A 450 -12.87 20.99 9.93
N LEU A 451 -12.47 20.99 11.21
CA LEU A 451 -11.07 20.98 11.59
C LEU A 451 -10.49 19.58 11.32
N LEU A 452 -9.40 19.53 10.55
CA LEU A 452 -8.69 18.30 10.15
C LEU A 452 -7.36 18.08 10.89
N SER A 453 -6.81 19.10 11.54
CA SER A 453 -5.65 18.92 12.40
C SER A 453 -5.48 20.16 13.23
N HIS A 454 -5.33 19.97 14.54
CA HIS A 454 -4.98 21.04 15.45
C HIS A 454 -3.71 20.63 16.21
N THR A 455 -2.59 21.17 15.76
CA THR A 455 -1.30 21.08 16.47
C THR A 455 -1.00 22.41 17.15
N THR A 456 -0.21 22.39 18.22
CA THR A 456 0.26 23.62 18.89
C THR A 456 1.03 24.56 17.95
N SER A 457 1.47 24.08 16.79
CA SER A 457 2.24 24.80 15.77
C SER A 457 1.47 25.12 14.48
N GLY A 458 0.22 24.68 14.32
CA GLY A 458 -0.53 24.87 13.07
C GLY A 458 -1.89 24.17 13.03
N GLU A 459 -2.77 24.66 12.15
CA GLU A 459 -4.15 24.23 11.97
C GLU A 459 -4.48 23.97 10.50
N ALA A 460 -5.28 22.93 10.23
CA ALA A 460 -5.84 22.65 8.91
C ALA A 460 -7.36 22.58 9.00
N VAL A 461 -8.05 23.39 8.19
CA VAL A 461 -9.50 23.50 8.16
C VAL A 461 -10.01 23.17 6.76
N PHE A 462 -10.89 22.18 6.67
CA PHE A 462 -11.58 21.82 5.43
C PHE A 462 -12.99 22.39 5.42
N ILE A 463 -13.32 23.08 4.33
CA ILE A 463 -14.57 23.80 4.14
C ILE A 463 -15.25 23.25 2.89
N ARG A 464 -16.53 22.91 3.01
CA ARG A 464 -17.39 22.53 1.90
C ARG A 464 -18.56 23.50 1.80
N GLY A 465 -18.62 24.20 0.68
CA GLY A 465 -19.68 25.14 0.37
C GLY A 465 -21.04 24.47 0.11
N PRO A 466 -22.15 25.21 0.25
CA PRO A 466 -23.51 24.75 -0.05
C PRO A 466 -23.72 24.18 -1.46
N THR A 467 -22.89 24.58 -2.41
CA THR A 467 -22.94 24.14 -3.81
C THR A 467 -22.01 22.97 -4.11
N GLY A 468 -21.26 22.49 -3.11
CA GLY A 468 -20.30 21.40 -3.23
C GLY A 468 -18.85 21.82 -3.46
N GLN A 469 -18.55 23.11 -3.60
CA GLN A 469 -17.18 23.61 -3.74
C GLN A 469 -16.36 23.37 -2.48
N THR A 470 -15.12 22.91 -2.64
CA THR A 470 -14.23 22.54 -1.54
C THR A 470 -13.06 23.49 -1.39
N ALA A 471 -12.77 23.90 -0.16
CA ALA A 471 -11.59 24.68 0.18
C ALA A 471 -10.85 24.05 1.36
N LEU A 472 -9.53 23.93 1.23
CA LEU A 472 -8.66 23.54 2.34
C LEU A 472 -7.82 24.75 2.74
N VAL A 473 -7.94 25.18 3.98
CA VAL A 473 -7.19 26.30 4.56
C VAL A 473 -6.16 25.73 5.51
N VAL A 474 -4.89 26.08 5.31
CA VAL A 474 -3.79 25.57 6.14
C VAL A 474 -2.95 26.72 6.67
N VAL A 475 -2.67 26.67 7.98
CA VAL A 475 -1.92 27.68 8.73
C VAL A 475 -0.88 26.99 9.60
N GLY A 476 0.36 27.46 9.59
CA GLY A 476 1.41 26.99 10.47
C GLY A 476 1.99 25.63 10.06
N ARG A 477 2.82 25.07 10.94
CA ARG A 477 3.44 23.75 10.72
C ARG A 477 2.44 22.65 11.03
N VAL A 478 1.87 22.07 9.98
CA VAL A 478 0.96 20.92 10.05
C VAL A 478 1.64 19.63 9.59
N ASN A 479 1.22 18.51 10.17
CA ASN A 479 1.65 17.19 9.72
C ASN A 479 0.85 16.79 8.47
N GLY A 480 1.45 16.89 7.28
CA GLY A 480 0.80 16.59 6.01
C GLY A 480 0.18 15.20 5.90
N VAL A 481 0.73 14.21 6.60
CA VAL A 481 0.17 12.85 6.63
C VAL A 481 -1.11 12.79 7.49
N ALA A 482 -1.14 13.54 8.60
CA ALA A 482 -2.32 13.62 9.46
C ALA A 482 -3.46 14.35 8.73
N VAL A 483 -3.16 15.53 8.16
CA VAL A 483 -4.11 16.30 7.34
C VAL A 483 -4.63 15.45 6.19
N LEU A 484 -3.75 14.74 5.47
CA LEU A 484 -4.16 13.84 4.40
C LEU A 484 -5.11 12.74 4.89
N SER A 485 -4.81 12.12 6.04
CA SER A 485 -5.63 11.03 6.58
C SER A 485 -7.01 11.47 7.08
N GLU A 486 -7.11 12.66 7.66
CA GLU A 486 -8.38 13.23 8.10
C GLU A 486 -9.19 13.72 6.88
N LEU A 487 -8.53 14.37 5.92
CA LEU A 487 -9.14 14.77 4.65
C LEU A 487 -9.71 13.54 3.91
N GLN A 488 -8.95 12.45 3.87
CA GLN A 488 -9.35 11.17 3.29
C GLN A 488 -10.63 10.61 3.93
N ALA A 489 -10.73 10.70 5.25
CA ALA A 489 -11.91 10.23 5.98
C ALA A 489 -13.17 11.05 5.68
N THR A 490 -13.00 12.32 5.30
CA THR A 490 -14.09 13.27 5.02
C THR A 490 -14.52 13.28 3.56
N LEU A 491 -13.58 13.12 2.62
CA LEU A 491 -13.88 13.19 1.20
C LEU A 491 -14.72 11.98 0.74
N PRO A 492 -15.80 12.20 -0.04
CA PRO A 492 -16.51 11.10 -0.68
C PRO A 492 -15.64 10.38 -1.71
N VAL A 493 -16.00 9.12 -2.00
CA VAL A 493 -15.28 8.23 -2.92
C VAL A 493 -15.05 8.84 -4.31
N TRP A 494 -15.94 9.71 -4.77
CA TRP A 494 -15.93 10.33 -6.10
C TRP A 494 -15.22 11.69 -6.17
N GLU A 495 -14.74 12.24 -5.04
CA GLU A 495 -13.95 13.46 -5.04
C GLU A 495 -12.46 13.14 -5.13
N HIS A 496 -11.85 13.67 -6.18
CA HIS A 496 -10.50 13.30 -6.60
C HIS A 496 -9.50 14.46 -6.49
N GLY A 497 -9.93 15.61 -5.99
CA GLY A 497 -9.15 16.83 -5.85
C GLY A 497 -9.89 17.88 -5.03
N ILE A 498 -9.20 18.98 -4.73
CA ILE A 498 -9.74 20.10 -3.96
C ILE A 498 -9.92 21.28 -4.92
N ASP A 499 -10.99 22.06 -4.80
CA ASP A 499 -11.15 23.20 -5.70
C ASP A 499 -10.17 24.33 -5.34
N THR A 500 -10.06 24.67 -4.06
CA THR A 500 -9.16 25.73 -3.59
C THR A 500 -8.29 25.27 -2.44
N LEU A 501 -6.98 25.47 -2.56
CA LEU A 501 -6.05 25.36 -1.45
C LEU A 501 -5.60 26.77 -1.06
N VAL A 502 -5.77 27.12 0.21
CA VAL A 502 -5.32 28.39 0.79
C VAL A 502 -4.16 28.10 1.73
N VAL A 503 -2.98 28.60 1.39
CA VAL A 503 -1.78 28.49 2.23
C VAL A 503 -1.48 29.87 2.79
N LEU A 504 -1.67 30.03 4.10
CA LEU A 504 -1.60 31.34 4.76
C LEU A 504 -0.18 31.73 5.18
N ASP A 505 0.75 30.78 5.33
CA ASP A 505 2.12 31.04 5.73
C ASP A 505 3.15 30.08 5.07
N PRO A 506 4.44 30.46 4.99
CA PRO A 506 5.48 29.62 4.38
C PRO A 506 5.69 28.28 5.10
N ALA A 507 5.38 28.23 6.40
CA ALA A 507 5.51 27.02 7.20
C ALA A 507 4.44 25.98 6.82
N ALA A 508 3.23 26.40 6.43
CA ALA A 508 2.19 25.52 5.91
C ALA A 508 2.54 24.91 4.55
N ASP A 509 3.24 25.62 3.66
CA ASP A 509 3.59 25.12 2.32
C ASP A 509 4.38 23.80 2.39
N SER A 510 5.31 23.71 3.35
CA SER A 510 6.10 22.50 3.59
C SER A 510 5.27 21.29 4.06
N GLY A 511 4.12 21.52 4.70
CA GLY A 511 3.23 20.48 5.23
C GLY A 511 2.17 20.00 4.23
N VAL A 512 1.91 20.74 3.16
CA VAL A 512 0.78 20.48 2.25
C VAL A 512 1.17 19.68 1.00
N GLY A 513 2.47 19.53 0.73
CA GLY A 513 2.98 18.80 -0.44
C GLY A 513 2.38 17.39 -0.61
N SER A 514 2.31 16.60 0.47
CA SER A 514 1.72 15.25 0.43
C SER A 514 0.22 15.24 0.16
N VAL A 515 -0.49 16.32 0.52
CA VAL A 515 -1.93 16.48 0.28
C VAL A 515 -2.15 16.81 -1.19
N VAL A 516 -1.43 17.79 -1.74
CA VAL A 516 -1.54 18.20 -3.15
C VAL A 516 -1.13 17.08 -4.11
N GLU A 517 -0.13 16.30 -3.74
CA GLU A 517 0.32 15.15 -4.53
C GLU A 517 -0.76 14.06 -4.65
N ARG A 518 -1.60 13.92 -3.61
CA ARG A 518 -2.68 12.92 -3.55
C ARG A 518 -4.01 13.46 -4.08
N TYR A 519 -4.34 14.71 -3.75
CA TYR A 519 -5.55 15.43 -4.11
C TYR A 519 -5.14 16.77 -4.74
N PRO A 520 -4.96 16.82 -6.07
CA PRO A 520 -4.54 18.04 -6.74
C PRO A 520 -5.56 19.16 -6.51
N ALA A 521 -5.05 20.33 -6.11
CA ALA A 521 -5.84 21.55 -5.99
C ALA A 521 -6.02 22.21 -7.36
N ARG A 522 -7.23 22.66 -7.70
CA ARG A 522 -7.47 23.39 -8.96
C ARG A 522 -6.88 24.80 -8.92
N GLN A 523 -6.92 25.42 -7.75
CA GLN A 523 -6.35 26.73 -7.51
C GLN A 523 -5.61 26.73 -6.16
N VAL A 524 -4.40 27.29 -6.15
CA VAL A 524 -3.65 27.58 -4.92
C VAL A 524 -3.66 29.10 -4.73
N VAL A 525 -4.15 29.56 -3.59
CA VAL A 525 -4.34 30.97 -3.27
C VAL A 525 -3.39 31.33 -2.13
N ASN A 526 -2.42 32.19 -2.45
CA ASN A 526 -1.42 32.74 -1.51
C ASN A 526 -1.49 34.27 -1.43
N THR A 527 -2.47 34.88 -2.11
CA THR A 527 -2.67 36.33 -2.21
C THR A 527 -4.05 36.71 -1.69
N GLU A 528 -4.25 37.98 -1.34
CA GLU A 528 -5.53 38.49 -0.87
C GLU A 528 -6.60 38.26 -1.94
N THR A 529 -7.53 37.35 -1.67
CA THR A 529 -8.52 36.91 -2.67
C THR A 529 -9.79 36.43 -1.99
N ASP A 530 -10.94 36.84 -2.54
CA ASP A 530 -12.25 36.33 -2.16
C ASP A 530 -12.59 35.09 -3.01
N VAL A 531 -12.66 33.93 -2.36
CA VAL A 531 -13.01 32.67 -2.99
C VAL A 531 -14.51 32.42 -2.80
N ALA A 532 -15.27 32.35 -3.89
CA ALA A 532 -16.67 31.96 -3.81
C ALA A 532 -16.79 30.45 -3.54
N LEU A 533 -17.59 30.05 -2.55
CA LEU A 533 -17.92 28.66 -2.22
C LEU A 533 -19.36 28.29 -2.66
N GLY A 534 -20.04 29.22 -3.32
CA GLY A 534 -21.40 29.14 -3.83
C GLY A 534 -22.48 29.18 -2.75
N GLY A 535 -23.74 29.35 -3.18
CA GLY A 535 -24.90 29.42 -2.26
C GLY A 535 -24.89 30.63 -1.31
N GLY A 536 -24.13 31.68 -1.63
CA GLY A 536 -23.95 32.86 -0.79
C GLY A 536 -22.78 32.77 0.19
N ALA A 537 -22.03 31.66 0.22
CA ALA A 537 -20.82 31.51 1.03
C ALA A 537 -19.57 32.04 0.29
N ARG A 538 -18.73 32.79 0.99
CA ARG A 538 -17.45 33.33 0.51
C ARG A 538 -16.35 33.15 1.55
N LEU A 539 -15.15 32.83 1.09
CA LEU A 539 -13.95 32.73 1.89
C LEU A 539 -13.01 33.88 1.49
N GLY A 540 -12.95 34.91 2.32
CA GLY A 540 -11.99 36.00 2.18
C GLY A 540 -10.67 35.60 2.81
N VAL A 541 -9.60 35.64 2.03
CA VAL A 541 -8.25 35.29 2.46
C VAL A 541 -7.46 36.59 2.60
N ASP A 542 -6.97 36.88 3.80
CA ASP A 542 -6.05 37.99 4.05
C ASP A 542 -4.69 37.44 4.52
N PRO A 543 -3.73 37.26 3.59
CA PRO A 543 -2.42 36.72 3.93
C PRO A 543 -1.57 37.72 4.76
N ALA A 544 -1.90 39.02 4.79
CA ALA A 544 -1.15 40.00 5.58
C ALA A 544 -1.42 39.86 7.09
N VAL A 545 -2.62 39.40 7.45
CA VAL A 545 -3.03 39.10 8.84
C VAL A 545 -3.00 37.59 9.11
N HIS A 546 -2.49 36.80 8.15
CA HIS A 546 -2.51 35.33 8.13
C HIS A 546 -3.90 34.72 8.37
N SER A 547 -4.99 35.46 8.14
CA SER A 547 -6.33 35.05 8.56
C SER A 547 -7.23 34.74 7.36
N ALA A 548 -8.18 33.83 7.55
CA ALA A 548 -9.23 33.57 6.58
C ALA A 548 -10.61 33.79 7.20
N THR A 549 -11.44 34.61 6.57
CA THR A 549 -12.81 34.90 7.00
C THR A 549 -13.81 34.20 6.11
N LEU A 550 -14.58 33.28 6.67
CA LEU A 550 -15.69 32.60 6.01
C LEU A 550 -17.00 33.36 6.30
N THR A 551 -17.66 33.82 5.25
CA THR A 551 -18.95 34.53 5.34
C THR A 551 -20.03 33.72 4.64
N SER A 552 -21.20 33.56 5.27
CA SER A 552 -22.37 32.92 4.66
C SER A 552 -23.64 33.54 5.23
N GLY A 553 -24.34 34.34 4.43
CA GLY A 553 -25.48 35.12 4.90
C GLY A 553 -25.06 36.14 5.98
N ALA A 554 -25.62 36.03 7.18
CA ALA A 554 -25.31 36.91 8.32
C ALA A 554 -24.21 36.35 9.26
N SER A 555 -23.73 35.13 9.01
CA SER A 555 -22.73 34.46 9.85
C SER A 555 -21.33 34.70 9.30
N VAL A 556 -20.41 35.10 10.19
CA VAL A 556 -18.98 35.29 9.89
C VAL A 556 -18.18 34.40 10.84
N LEU A 557 -17.30 33.57 10.29
CA LEU A 557 -16.38 32.73 11.03
C LEU A 557 -14.94 33.09 10.61
N THR A 558 -14.14 33.57 11.55
CA THR A 558 -12.75 33.92 11.30
C THR A 558 -11.85 32.79 11.76
N ILE A 559 -11.01 32.29 10.87
CA ILE A 559 -9.93 31.35 11.14
C ILE A 559 -8.67 32.20 11.37
N PRO A 560 -8.21 32.34 12.62
CA PRO A 560 -7.10 33.21 12.95
C PRO A 560 -5.77 32.67 12.42
N GLY A 561 -4.93 33.61 11.98
CA GLY A 561 -3.58 33.35 11.49
C GLY A 561 -2.54 33.25 12.59
N GLY A 562 -2.52 32.12 13.28
CA GLY A 562 -1.53 31.85 14.31
C GLY A 562 -1.86 32.50 15.66
N LEU A 563 -1.57 31.74 16.71
CA LEU A 563 -1.56 32.18 18.09
C LEU A 563 -0.47 33.26 18.25
N SER A 564 -0.86 34.54 18.23
CA SER A 564 -0.10 35.53 19.01
C SER A 564 -0.19 35.07 20.46
N GLY A 565 0.94 34.61 21.02
CA GLY A 565 0.97 34.14 22.39
C GLY A 565 0.40 35.18 23.34
N GLU A 566 -0.62 34.77 24.08
CA GLU A 566 -0.68 34.85 25.55
C GLU A 566 -1.80 33.88 26.01
N PRO A 567 -1.65 33.28 27.21
CA PRO A 567 -2.37 32.07 27.66
C PRO A 567 -3.88 32.22 27.82
#